data_AF-B4PDG5-F1
#
_entry.id   AF-B4PDG5-F1
#
_cell.length_a   1.000
_cell.length_b   1.000
_cell.length_c   1.000
_cell.angle_alpha   90.00
_cell.angle_beta   90.00
_cell.angle_gamma   90.00
#
_symmetry.space_group_name_H-M   'P 1'
#
loop_
_entity.id
_entity.type
_entity.pdbx_description
1 polymer ?
#
loop_
_entity_poly.entity_id
_entity_poly.type
_entity_poly.pdbx_seq_one_letter_code
_entity_poly.pdbx_strand_id
1 'polypeptide(L)'
;MRSSVPVCLLLLALAIGSARANANPCQDVRIPGFVCLNCTTLGYCIRDATGSWETISMLGCQSEYSFFCNDEGTFGCTFQSQCQVPKRGPFSCQQAGLFPDPYDCRRYHECSDQSVDTPRLCSNGAGYSSLTGTCVLPRESEQCTQEQFTCSRSGQVGGWAADSRYFYVCVNDTTNSLYPLMMKCREGFVFNSYSCVPDTRSMRMQAKESHTCMNNDRYPCPFRTSEIEYCKCVDGELEVMTCPAGFHIDARIMTCVSEKIHQCSDFEVLSCPNVSTKDEYCICIDHQLQIYSCPKGQYFNAETLKCQADAEE
;
A
#
# COMPACT_ATOMS: atom_id res chain seq x y z
N MET A 1 49.50 62.46 -8.70
CA MET A 1 49.82 61.02 -8.78
C MET A 1 49.78 60.41 -7.40
N ARG A 2 48.69 59.73 -7.05
CA ARG A 2 48.63 58.72 -5.97
C ARG A 2 47.39 57.87 -6.25
N SER A 3 47.64 56.67 -6.75
CA SER A 3 46.66 55.66 -7.13
C SER A 3 46.35 54.83 -5.90
N SER A 4 45.08 54.75 -5.51
CA SER A 4 44.57 53.88 -4.46
C SER A 4 43.87 52.69 -5.11
N VAL A 5 44.56 51.56 -5.16
CA VAL A 5 44.04 50.25 -5.58
C VAL A 5 43.31 49.62 -4.38
N PRO A 6 42.09 49.08 -4.53
CA PRO A 6 41.47 48.30 -3.47
C PRO A 6 41.98 46.85 -3.54
N VAL A 7 42.66 46.41 -2.48
CA VAL A 7 43.04 45.01 -2.27
C VAL A 7 41.79 44.26 -1.83
N CYS A 8 41.26 43.41 -2.72
CA CYS A 8 40.15 42.51 -2.41
C CYS A 8 40.74 41.24 -1.76
N LEU A 9 40.63 41.14 -0.43
CA LEU A 9 40.98 39.94 0.34
C LEU A 9 39.93 38.85 0.06
N LEU A 10 40.28 37.93 -0.86
CA LEU A 10 39.55 36.67 -1.06
C LEU A 10 39.77 35.76 0.16
N LEU A 11 38.80 35.77 1.07
CA LEU A 11 38.65 34.76 2.11
C LEU A 11 38.28 33.42 1.44
N LEU A 12 39.26 32.55 1.28
CA LEU A 12 39.07 31.12 0.99
C LEU A 12 38.32 30.50 2.18
N ALA A 13 37.00 30.42 2.07
CA ALA A 13 36.20 29.57 2.92
C ALA A 13 36.53 28.11 2.57
N LEU A 14 37.41 27.50 3.36
CA LEU A 14 37.53 26.05 3.44
C LEU A 14 36.16 25.53 3.89
N ALA A 15 35.37 25.03 2.94
CA ALA A 15 34.19 24.23 3.23
C ALA A 15 34.69 22.95 3.91
N ILE A 16 34.77 22.99 5.24
CA ILE A 16 34.91 21.79 6.05
C ILE A 16 33.60 21.03 5.84
N GLY A 17 33.65 20.05 4.94
CA GLY A 17 32.58 19.08 4.78
C GLY A 17 32.28 18.49 6.15
N SER A 18 31.14 18.85 6.72
CA SER A 18 30.61 18.20 7.90
C SER A 18 30.19 16.79 7.46
N ALA A 19 31.13 15.85 7.56
CA ALA A 19 30.82 14.44 7.58
C ALA A 19 29.93 14.19 8.81
N ARG A 20 28.61 14.18 8.58
CA ARG A 20 27.62 13.87 9.63
C ARG A 20 27.88 12.47 10.15
N ALA A 21 27.79 12.33 11.47
CA ALA A 21 28.05 11.12 12.24
C ALA A 21 27.33 9.88 11.69
N ASN A 22 28.11 8.80 11.53
CA ASN A 22 27.76 7.38 11.51
C ASN A 22 26.25 7.03 11.55
N ALA A 23 25.58 7.03 10.40
CA ALA A 23 24.47 6.10 10.22
C ALA A 23 25.09 4.69 10.18
N ASN A 24 24.59 3.75 10.96
CA ASN A 24 24.99 2.35 10.91
C ASN A 24 24.11 1.67 9.84
N PRO A 25 24.52 1.58 8.56
CA PRO A 25 23.66 1.08 7.48
C PRO A 25 23.25 -0.38 7.69
N CYS A 26 23.98 -1.14 8.51
CA CYS A 26 23.63 -2.52 8.82
C CYS A 26 22.35 -2.65 9.64
N GLN A 27 21.91 -1.60 10.34
CA GLN A 27 20.63 -1.57 11.05
C GLN A 27 19.43 -1.52 10.10
N ASP A 28 19.60 -0.94 8.91
CA ASP A 28 18.57 -0.94 7.87
C ASP A 28 18.62 -2.23 7.05
N VAL A 29 19.83 -2.69 6.69
CA VAL A 29 20.05 -3.88 5.85
C VAL A 29 19.66 -5.18 6.55
N ARG A 30 20.05 -5.35 7.83
CA ARG A 30 19.75 -6.51 8.67
C ARG A 30 20.07 -7.89 8.03
N ILE A 31 21.12 -7.95 7.19
CA ILE A 31 21.63 -9.16 6.54
C ILE A 31 23.17 -9.12 6.65
N PRO A 32 23.84 -10.24 6.96
CA PRO A 32 25.29 -10.25 7.05
C PRO A 32 25.92 -10.19 5.66
N GLY A 33 27.02 -9.45 5.51
CA GLY A 33 27.71 -9.32 4.23
C GLY A 33 28.34 -7.95 4.00
N PHE A 34 28.93 -7.77 2.83
CA PHE A 34 29.54 -6.51 2.43
C PHE A 34 28.50 -5.42 2.22
N VAL A 35 28.83 -4.20 2.64
CA VAL A 35 27.98 -3.02 2.50
C VAL A 35 28.83 -1.78 2.26
N CYS A 36 28.38 -0.87 1.40
CA CYS A 36 28.99 0.42 1.21
C CYS A 36 28.50 1.41 2.26
N LEU A 37 29.43 1.93 3.07
CA LEU A 37 29.12 2.92 4.10
C LEU A 37 28.96 4.31 3.50
N ASN A 38 29.69 4.56 2.42
CA ASN A 38 29.64 5.74 1.57
C ASN A 38 30.34 5.39 0.24
N CYS A 39 30.50 6.38 -0.63
CA CYS A 39 31.17 6.24 -1.93
C CYS A 39 32.56 5.61 -1.87
N THR A 40 33.27 5.78 -0.76
CA THR A 40 34.70 5.51 -0.66
C THR A 40 35.03 4.48 0.40
N THR A 41 34.04 3.86 1.05
CA THR A 41 34.29 2.97 2.19
C THR A 41 33.45 1.71 2.08
N LEU A 42 34.13 0.58 1.91
CA LEU A 42 33.56 -0.74 2.04
C LEU A 42 33.54 -1.13 3.53
N GLY A 43 32.39 -1.61 3.99
CA GLY A 43 32.22 -2.22 5.28
C GLY A 43 31.59 -3.61 5.20
N TYR A 44 31.31 -4.17 6.37
CA TYR A 44 30.70 -5.48 6.54
C TYR A 44 29.71 -5.45 7.69
N CYS A 45 28.54 -6.04 7.46
CA CYS A 45 27.50 -6.20 8.46
C CYS A 45 27.68 -7.50 9.22
N ILE A 46 27.80 -7.38 10.53
CA ILE A 46 27.73 -8.52 11.45
C ILE A 46 26.56 -8.35 12.42
N ARG A 47 26.04 -9.47 12.90
CA ARG A 47 25.08 -9.50 13.98
C ARG A 47 25.81 -9.92 15.24
N ASP A 48 25.79 -9.07 16.26
CA ASP A 48 26.46 -9.33 17.52
C ASP A 48 25.72 -10.39 18.37
N ALA A 49 26.31 -10.76 19.51
CA ALA A 49 25.72 -11.72 20.43
C ALA A 49 24.42 -11.23 21.10
N THR A 50 24.18 -9.93 21.14
CA THR A 50 22.94 -9.33 21.66
C THR A 50 21.82 -9.32 20.62
N GLY A 51 22.16 -9.61 19.36
CA GLY A 51 21.25 -9.58 18.22
C GLY A 51 21.20 -8.23 17.49
N SER A 52 22.05 -7.28 17.89
CA SER A 52 22.18 -5.96 17.27
C SER A 52 23.07 -6.02 16.02
N TRP A 53 22.74 -5.20 15.02
CA TRP A 53 23.54 -5.09 13.79
C TRP A 53 24.66 -4.08 13.95
N GLU A 54 25.88 -4.48 13.62
CA GLU A 54 27.06 -3.64 13.69
C GLU A 54 27.69 -3.49 12.31
N THR A 55 28.15 -2.27 12.04
CA THR A 55 28.90 -1.93 10.84
C THR A 55 30.40 -1.96 11.15
N ILE A 56 31.14 -2.82 10.46
CA ILE A 56 32.60 -2.82 10.51
C ILE A 56 33.14 -2.17 9.23
N SER A 57 33.94 -1.12 9.37
CA SER A 57 34.68 -0.54 8.24
C SER A 57 35.84 -1.46 7.86
N MET A 58 35.96 -1.80 6.58
CA MET A 58 36.96 -2.75 6.09
C MET A 58 38.05 -2.08 5.26
N LEU A 59 37.67 -1.38 4.19
CA LEU A 59 38.61 -0.87 3.19
C LEU A 59 38.13 0.46 2.62
N GLY A 60 39.08 1.39 2.43
CA GLY A 60 38.86 2.61 1.66
C GLY A 60 39.10 2.42 0.17
N CYS A 61 38.25 2.99 -0.67
CA CYS A 61 38.34 2.98 -2.12
C CYS A 61 39.08 4.21 -2.65
N GLN A 62 39.87 4.01 -3.70
CA GLN A 62 40.65 5.06 -4.36
C GLN A 62 39.78 5.87 -5.34
N SER A 63 38.90 6.70 -4.79
CA SER A 63 37.94 7.49 -5.56
C SER A 63 38.59 8.46 -6.56
N GLU A 64 39.83 8.88 -6.30
CA GLU A 64 40.64 9.70 -7.21
C GLU A 64 40.95 8.99 -8.55
N TYR A 65 40.95 7.66 -8.55
CA TYR A 65 41.13 6.82 -9.74
C TYR A 65 39.80 6.20 -10.20
N SER A 66 38.66 6.79 -9.81
CA SER A 66 37.32 6.30 -10.15
C SER A 66 37.01 4.89 -9.62
N PHE A 67 37.68 4.45 -8.56
CA PHE A 67 37.30 3.25 -7.82
C PHE A 67 36.37 3.63 -6.67
N PHE A 68 35.11 3.25 -6.80
CA PHE A 68 34.07 3.53 -5.81
C PHE A 68 33.56 2.22 -5.20
N CYS A 69 32.97 2.35 -4.03
CA CYS A 69 32.36 1.21 -3.35
C CYS A 69 31.17 0.69 -4.16
N ASN A 70 31.12 -0.62 -4.34
CA ASN A 70 29.99 -1.36 -4.88
C ASN A 70 29.62 -2.48 -3.92
N ASP A 71 28.35 -2.60 -3.59
CA ASP A 71 27.80 -3.72 -2.84
C ASP A 71 26.65 -4.41 -3.60
N GLU A 72 26.66 -4.24 -4.93
CA GLU A 72 25.78 -4.94 -5.85
C GLU A 72 26.57 -5.75 -6.88
N GLY A 73 26.41 -7.07 -6.86
CA GLY A 73 27.13 -7.95 -7.78
C GLY A 73 28.59 -8.12 -7.34
N THR A 74 29.51 -7.34 -7.92
CA THR A 74 30.93 -7.41 -7.54
C THR A 74 31.18 -6.51 -6.34
N PHE A 75 31.16 -7.10 -5.15
CA PHE A 75 31.39 -6.39 -3.89
C PHE A 75 32.82 -5.84 -3.81
N GLY A 76 32.97 -4.61 -3.32
CA GLY A 76 34.27 -3.99 -3.04
C GLY A 76 34.48 -2.68 -3.79
N CYS A 77 35.75 -2.28 -3.93
CA CYS A 77 36.12 -1.08 -4.66
C CYS A 77 36.27 -1.41 -6.14
N THR A 78 35.30 -0.98 -6.94
CA THR A 78 35.20 -1.29 -8.37
C THR A 78 35.28 0.00 -9.20
N PHE A 79 35.76 -0.11 -10.43
CA PHE A 79 35.79 1.03 -11.33
C PHE A 79 34.36 1.45 -11.71
N GLN A 80 33.99 2.71 -11.48
CA GLN A 80 32.70 3.28 -11.87
C GLN A 80 32.90 4.68 -12.41
N SER A 81 32.16 5.06 -13.45
CA SER A 81 32.23 6.42 -14.02
C SER A 81 31.73 7.50 -13.06
N GLN A 82 30.90 7.13 -12.11
CA GLN A 82 30.34 7.99 -11.07
C GLN A 82 30.06 7.17 -9.83
N CYS A 83 30.14 7.79 -8.64
CA CYS A 83 29.73 7.11 -7.41
C CYS A 83 28.20 6.95 -7.38
N GLN A 84 27.74 5.74 -7.09
CA GLN A 84 26.38 5.47 -6.68
C GLN A 84 26.37 4.72 -5.35
N VAL A 85 25.85 5.34 -4.30
CA VAL A 85 25.60 4.67 -3.01
C VAL A 85 24.14 4.26 -2.98
N PRO A 86 23.81 2.98 -2.74
CA PRO A 86 22.42 2.57 -2.64
C PRO A 86 21.71 3.35 -1.56
N LYS A 87 20.51 3.84 -1.89
CA LYS A 87 19.59 4.39 -0.89
C LYS A 87 19.21 3.27 0.07
N ARG A 88 19.03 3.62 1.35
CA ARG A 88 18.62 2.70 2.41
C ARG A 88 17.68 3.43 3.35
N GLY A 89 16.86 2.67 4.04
CA GLY A 89 15.98 3.20 5.05
C GLY A 89 15.40 2.09 5.92
N PRO A 90 14.76 2.48 7.03
CA PRO A 90 14.17 1.53 7.95
C PRO A 90 13.00 0.79 7.30
N PHE A 91 12.80 -0.46 7.72
CA PHE A 91 11.63 -1.26 7.37
C PHE A 91 10.98 -1.82 8.64
N SER A 92 9.65 -1.71 8.72
CA SER A 92 8.86 -2.26 9.83
C SER A 92 7.58 -2.92 9.33
N CYS A 93 7.29 -4.10 9.87
CA CYS A 93 6.09 -4.86 9.50
C CYS A 93 4.84 -4.23 10.10
N GLN A 94 3.85 -3.95 9.24
CA GLN A 94 2.51 -3.53 9.66
C GLN A 94 1.51 -4.69 9.61
N GLN A 95 1.79 -5.68 8.77
CA GLN A 95 0.93 -6.83 8.49
C GLN A 95 1.82 -8.05 8.20
N ALA A 96 1.30 -9.25 8.47
CA ALA A 96 1.97 -10.49 8.09
C ALA A 96 1.99 -10.66 6.55
N GLY A 97 3.03 -11.29 6.03
CA GLY A 97 3.17 -11.60 4.60
C GLY A 97 4.55 -11.26 4.04
N LEU A 98 4.66 -11.32 2.72
CA LEU A 98 5.88 -10.98 1.98
C LEU A 98 5.76 -9.58 1.37
N PHE A 99 6.78 -8.76 1.55
CA PHE A 99 6.83 -7.39 1.05
C PHE A 99 8.12 -7.14 0.27
N PRO A 100 8.07 -6.47 -0.89
CA PRO A 100 9.29 -6.07 -1.59
C PRO A 100 10.07 -5.06 -0.72
N ASP A 101 11.40 -5.13 -0.75
CA ASP A 101 12.24 -4.09 -0.16
C ASP A 101 12.13 -2.81 -1.01
N PRO A 102 11.86 -1.63 -0.40
CA PRO A 102 11.69 -0.40 -1.16
C PRO A 102 12.92 0.07 -1.92
N TYR A 103 14.12 -0.32 -1.46
CA TYR A 103 15.39 0.25 -1.87
C TYR A 103 16.30 -0.75 -2.60
N ASP A 104 16.15 -2.06 -2.37
CA ASP A 104 16.91 -3.11 -3.08
C ASP A 104 15.97 -4.14 -3.69
N CYS A 105 15.83 -4.13 -5.01
CA CYS A 105 14.94 -5.03 -5.75
C CYS A 105 15.24 -6.53 -5.53
N ARG A 106 16.44 -6.89 -5.05
CA ARG A 106 16.86 -8.27 -4.79
C ARG A 106 16.44 -8.76 -3.41
N ARG A 107 15.90 -7.86 -2.60
CA ARG A 107 15.49 -8.12 -1.23
C ARG A 107 13.99 -8.07 -1.09
N TYR A 108 13.52 -8.83 -0.11
CA TYR A 108 12.15 -8.82 0.34
C TYR A 108 12.11 -9.09 1.83
N HIS A 109 11.02 -8.70 2.45
CA HIS A 109 10.79 -8.79 3.88
C HIS A 109 9.71 -9.84 4.14
N GLU A 110 10.02 -10.80 5.00
CA GLU A 110 9.08 -11.78 5.51
C GLU A 110 8.59 -11.33 6.88
N CYS A 111 7.35 -10.85 6.92
CA CYS A 111 6.70 -10.36 8.12
C CYS A 111 5.85 -11.46 8.75
N SER A 112 6.11 -11.74 10.03
CA SER A 112 5.28 -12.66 10.83
C SER A 112 4.03 -11.99 11.43
N ASP A 113 3.11 -12.79 11.96
CA ASP A 113 1.92 -12.30 12.69
C ASP A 113 2.27 -11.48 13.95
N GLN A 114 3.49 -11.61 14.45
CA GLN A 114 4.01 -10.84 15.60
C GLN A 114 4.71 -9.55 15.16
N SER A 115 4.54 -9.12 13.90
CA SER A 115 5.18 -7.94 13.31
C SER A 115 6.71 -7.99 13.34
N VAL A 116 7.29 -9.19 13.38
CA VAL A 116 8.75 -9.38 13.27
C VAL A 116 9.13 -9.46 11.80
N ASP A 117 10.03 -8.58 11.37
CA ASP A 117 10.65 -8.61 10.03
C ASP A 117 11.82 -9.58 9.99
N THR A 118 11.80 -10.46 8.99
CA THR A 118 12.95 -11.25 8.56
C THR A 118 13.32 -10.86 7.12
N PRO A 119 14.35 -10.03 6.91
CA PRO A 119 14.78 -9.67 5.56
C PRO A 119 15.44 -10.86 4.87
N ARG A 120 15.17 -11.01 3.58
CA ARG A 120 15.64 -12.10 2.72
C ARG A 120 16.30 -11.51 1.48
N LEU A 121 17.38 -12.15 1.05
CA LEU A 121 18.07 -11.81 -0.20
C LEU A 121 17.84 -12.93 -1.22
N CYS A 122 17.41 -12.58 -2.41
CA CYS A 122 17.27 -13.50 -3.51
C CYS A 122 18.63 -14.09 -3.93
N SER A 123 18.64 -15.38 -4.24
CA SER A 123 19.84 -16.09 -4.68
C SER A 123 20.27 -15.67 -6.09
N ASN A 124 21.56 -15.81 -6.40
CA ASN A 124 22.16 -15.51 -7.71
C ASN A 124 21.94 -14.07 -8.21
N GLY A 125 21.55 -13.14 -7.33
CA GLY A 125 21.33 -11.75 -7.68
C GLY A 125 20.04 -11.49 -8.49
N ALA A 126 19.13 -12.46 -8.58
CA ALA A 126 17.80 -12.23 -9.13
C ALA A 126 17.02 -11.22 -8.28
N GLY A 127 16.09 -10.50 -8.90
CA GLY A 127 15.15 -9.64 -8.20
C GLY A 127 13.97 -10.42 -7.61
N TYR A 128 13.35 -9.86 -6.59
CA TYR A 128 12.06 -10.31 -6.07
C TYR A 128 10.92 -9.68 -6.88
N SER A 129 10.02 -10.52 -7.38
CA SER A 129 8.80 -10.06 -8.06
C SER A 129 7.64 -10.06 -7.08
N SER A 130 7.12 -8.87 -6.73
CA SER A 130 5.92 -8.74 -5.90
C SER A 130 4.68 -9.37 -6.55
N LEU A 131 4.61 -9.37 -7.88
CA LEU A 131 3.51 -9.98 -8.65
C LEU A 131 3.40 -11.49 -8.41
N THR A 132 4.52 -12.21 -8.45
CA THR A 132 4.54 -13.67 -8.31
C THR A 132 4.90 -14.16 -6.91
N GLY A 133 5.46 -13.29 -6.07
CA GLY A 133 6.00 -13.67 -4.76
C GLY A 133 7.27 -14.52 -4.84
N THR A 134 8.05 -14.40 -5.93
CA THR A 134 9.21 -15.27 -6.19
C THR A 134 10.45 -14.50 -6.65
N CYS A 135 11.63 -15.09 -6.44
CA CYS A 135 12.94 -14.55 -6.84
C CYS A 135 13.30 -14.93 -8.29
N VAL A 136 12.48 -14.53 -9.25
CA VAL A 136 12.67 -14.84 -10.69
C VAL A 136 12.82 -13.60 -11.55
N LEU A 137 12.77 -12.40 -10.94
CA LEU A 137 12.77 -11.14 -11.68
C LEU A 137 14.16 -10.87 -12.26
N PRO A 138 14.29 -10.60 -13.58
CA PRO A 138 15.56 -10.15 -14.16
C PRO A 138 15.98 -8.78 -13.62
N ARG A 139 17.30 -8.54 -13.48
CA ARG A 139 17.81 -7.27 -12.92
C ARG A 139 17.51 -6.08 -13.81
N GLU A 140 17.38 -6.30 -15.11
CA GLU A 140 17.13 -5.27 -16.12
C GLU A 140 15.64 -4.90 -16.21
N SER A 141 14.78 -5.58 -15.45
CA SER A 141 13.35 -5.29 -15.43
C SER A 141 13.07 -3.89 -14.87
N GLU A 142 11.96 -3.29 -15.30
CA GLU A 142 11.53 -1.98 -14.81
C GLU A 142 11.29 -1.99 -13.28
N GLN A 143 10.84 -3.12 -12.73
CA GLN A 143 10.63 -3.28 -11.28
C GLN A 143 11.93 -3.14 -10.46
N CYS A 144 13.09 -3.44 -11.07
CA CYS A 144 14.38 -3.34 -10.41
C CYS A 144 15.14 -2.06 -10.78
N THR A 145 14.94 -1.55 -12.00
CA THR A 145 15.69 -0.39 -12.52
C THR A 145 15.02 0.96 -12.24
N GLN A 146 13.72 0.98 -11.98
CA GLN A 146 12.96 2.20 -11.70
C GLN A 146 12.54 2.27 -10.22
N GLU A 147 12.46 3.49 -9.68
CA GLU A 147 11.93 3.73 -8.35
C GLU A 147 10.44 3.33 -8.29
N GLN A 148 10.09 2.47 -7.34
CA GLN A 148 8.74 1.92 -7.21
C GLN A 148 7.83 2.75 -6.30
N PHE A 149 8.40 3.73 -5.60
CA PHE A 149 7.71 4.63 -4.69
C PHE A 149 8.25 6.05 -4.81
N THR A 150 7.43 7.03 -4.43
CA THR A 150 7.83 8.43 -4.29
C THR A 150 7.31 8.98 -2.97
N CYS A 151 8.21 9.58 -2.19
CA CYS A 151 7.87 10.28 -0.96
C CYS A 151 8.27 11.75 -1.03
N SER A 152 7.27 12.64 -1.01
CA SER A 152 7.46 14.09 -1.03
C SER A 152 7.01 14.77 0.27
N ARG A 153 6.09 14.15 1.03
CA ARG A 153 5.63 14.63 2.34
C ARG A 153 5.27 13.48 3.28
N SER A 154 5.37 13.73 4.58
CA SER A 154 4.89 12.79 5.60
C SER A 154 3.37 12.59 5.47
N GLY A 155 2.90 11.35 5.63
CA GLY A 155 1.51 10.94 5.44
C GLY A 155 1.05 10.83 3.99
N GLN A 156 1.92 11.07 3.00
CA GLN A 156 1.60 10.79 1.60
C GLN A 156 1.38 9.29 1.41
N VAL A 157 0.28 8.92 0.75
CA VAL A 157 -0.01 7.54 0.38
C VAL A 157 0.23 7.37 -1.12
N GLY A 158 0.80 6.24 -1.53
CA GLY A 158 0.98 5.90 -2.94
C GLY A 158 0.86 4.40 -3.17
N GLY A 159 0.49 4.03 -4.40
CA GLY A 159 0.49 2.63 -4.83
C GLY A 159 1.88 2.18 -5.20
N TRP A 160 2.20 0.92 -4.96
CA TRP A 160 3.44 0.32 -5.43
C TRP A 160 3.36 0.11 -6.95
N ALA A 161 4.27 0.73 -7.71
CA ALA A 161 4.14 0.82 -9.17
C ALA A 161 4.12 -0.57 -9.85
N ALA A 162 4.93 -1.51 -9.39
CA ALA A 162 5.00 -2.87 -9.92
C ALA A 162 3.76 -3.73 -9.62
N ASP A 163 3.05 -3.47 -8.52
CA ASP A 163 1.97 -4.34 -8.05
C ASP A 163 0.97 -3.55 -7.19
N SER A 164 -0.19 -3.26 -7.78
CA SER A 164 -1.26 -2.50 -7.14
C SER A 164 -1.86 -3.17 -5.90
N ARG A 165 -1.52 -4.43 -5.58
CA ARG A 165 -1.92 -5.04 -4.29
C ARG A 165 -1.16 -4.44 -3.11
N TYR A 166 -0.02 -3.80 -3.38
CA TYR A 166 0.79 -3.12 -2.38
C TYR A 166 0.63 -1.60 -2.49
N PHE A 167 0.75 -0.95 -1.35
CA PHE A 167 0.75 0.50 -1.23
C PHE A 167 1.64 0.90 -0.05
N TYR A 168 1.97 2.18 0.03
CA TYR A 168 2.85 2.69 1.07
C TYR A 168 2.35 4.00 1.65
N VAL A 169 2.72 4.26 2.90
CA VAL A 169 2.55 5.56 3.56
C VAL A 169 3.92 6.13 3.86
N CYS A 170 4.21 7.34 3.38
CA CYS A 170 5.47 8.00 3.65
C CYS A 170 5.54 8.45 5.10
N VAL A 171 6.49 7.93 5.85
CA VAL A 171 6.73 8.27 7.26
C VAL A 171 8.08 8.96 7.36
N ASN A 172 8.17 9.94 8.26
CA ASN A 172 9.44 10.61 8.54
C ASN A 172 10.21 9.85 9.62
N ASP A 173 11.48 9.58 9.38
CA ASP A 173 12.38 9.09 10.41
C ASP A 173 12.93 10.25 11.28
N THR A 174 13.51 9.91 12.42
CA THR A 174 14.23 10.77 13.36
C THR A 174 15.30 11.66 12.68
N THR A 175 15.85 11.23 11.55
CA THR A 175 16.83 11.97 10.75
C THR A 175 16.21 12.97 9.76
N ASN A 176 14.89 13.16 9.79
CA ASN A 176 14.11 13.99 8.87
C ASN A 176 14.15 13.50 7.40
N SER A 177 14.36 12.20 7.21
CA SER A 177 14.29 11.51 5.91
C SER A 177 12.98 10.73 5.80
N LEU A 178 12.28 10.87 4.67
CA LEU A 178 11.05 10.13 4.41
C LEU A 178 11.36 8.72 3.90
N TYR A 179 10.65 7.73 4.44
CA TYR A 179 10.69 6.34 3.99
C TYR A 179 9.26 5.80 3.76
N PRO A 180 9.09 4.84 2.84
CA PRO A 180 7.79 4.24 2.55
C PRO A 180 7.49 3.12 3.56
N LEU A 181 6.47 3.32 4.40
CA LEU A 181 5.92 2.26 5.22
C LEU A 181 5.01 1.37 4.36
N MET A 182 5.48 0.17 4.05
CA MET A 182 4.81 -0.76 3.13
C MET A 182 3.59 -1.43 3.76
N MET A 183 2.51 -1.54 2.99
CA MET A 183 1.26 -2.22 3.36
C MET A 183 0.70 -3.01 2.17
N LYS A 184 -0.13 -4.01 2.45
CA LYS A 184 -0.76 -4.86 1.44
C LYS A 184 -2.28 -4.84 1.60
N CYS A 185 -2.99 -4.71 0.48
CA CYS A 185 -4.42 -4.90 0.46
C CYS A 185 -4.77 -6.36 0.80
N ARG A 186 -5.98 -6.59 1.32
CA ARG A 186 -6.50 -7.95 1.50
C ARG A 186 -6.54 -8.70 0.18
N GLU A 187 -6.49 -10.02 0.23
CA GLU A 187 -6.57 -10.86 -0.97
C GLU A 187 -7.82 -10.51 -1.80
N GLY A 188 -7.64 -10.41 -3.13
CA GLY A 188 -8.68 -9.97 -4.07
C GLY A 188 -8.89 -8.45 -4.16
N PHE A 189 -8.10 -7.64 -3.46
CA PHE A 189 -8.19 -6.17 -3.49
C PHE A 189 -6.90 -5.53 -4.01
N VAL A 190 -7.05 -4.41 -4.70
CA VAL A 190 -5.98 -3.57 -5.25
C VAL A 190 -6.17 -2.13 -4.81
N PHE A 191 -5.06 -1.42 -4.63
CA PHE A 191 -5.03 -0.02 -4.25
C PHE A 191 -5.27 0.88 -5.47
N ASN A 192 -6.26 1.77 -5.38
CA ASN A 192 -6.64 2.68 -6.46
C ASN A 192 -6.17 4.13 -6.24
N SER A 193 -5.03 4.32 -5.56
CA SER A 193 -4.49 5.62 -5.11
C SER A 193 -5.15 6.23 -3.87
N TYR A 194 -6.33 5.76 -3.48
CA TYR A 194 -7.06 6.26 -2.29
C TYR A 194 -7.37 5.16 -1.28
N SER A 195 -7.79 3.98 -1.75
CA SER A 195 -8.17 2.86 -0.91
C SER A 195 -7.98 1.51 -1.61
N CYS A 196 -8.05 0.43 -0.83
CA CYS A 196 -8.12 -0.92 -1.35
C CYS A 196 -9.54 -1.19 -1.87
N VAL A 197 -9.69 -1.43 -3.17
CA VAL A 197 -10.94 -1.77 -3.85
C VAL A 197 -10.85 -3.17 -4.45
N PRO A 198 -11.97 -3.88 -4.69
CA PRO A 198 -11.93 -5.20 -5.32
C PRO A 198 -11.23 -5.16 -6.68
N ASP A 199 -10.40 -6.16 -6.98
CA ASP A 199 -9.72 -6.27 -8.27
C ASP A 199 -10.68 -6.72 -9.38
N THR A 200 -11.22 -5.76 -10.12
CA THR A 200 -12.13 -6.02 -11.24
C THR A 200 -11.48 -6.77 -12.42
N ARG A 201 -10.14 -6.87 -12.49
CA ARG A 201 -9.42 -7.67 -13.51
C ARG A 201 -9.39 -9.15 -13.12
N SER A 202 -9.18 -9.46 -11.85
CA SER A 202 -9.42 -10.81 -11.31
C SER A 202 -10.87 -11.24 -11.48
N MET A 203 -11.82 -10.30 -11.35
CA MET A 203 -13.24 -10.55 -11.60
C MET A 203 -13.58 -10.86 -13.08
N ARG A 204 -12.76 -10.44 -14.06
CA ARG A 204 -12.95 -10.82 -15.48
C ARG A 204 -12.38 -12.20 -15.83
N MET A 205 -11.35 -12.67 -15.12
CA MET A 205 -10.81 -14.03 -15.27
C MET A 205 -11.56 -15.06 -14.40
N GLN A 206 -12.20 -14.64 -13.31
CA GLN A 206 -13.11 -15.46 -12.51
C GLN A 206 -14.57 -15.44 -13.02
N ALA A 207 -14.89 -14.68 -14.06
CA ALA A 207 -16.19 -14.69 -14.73
C ALA A 207 -16.51 -16.01 -15.48
N LYS A 208 -15.68 -17.05 -15.33
CA LYS A 208 -15.94 -18.37 -15.91
C LYS A 208 -16.19 -19.47 -14.89
N GLU A 209 -15.89 -19.30 -13.60
CA GLU A 209 -16.17 -20.33 -12.60
C GLU A 209 -16.61 -19.72 -11.25
N SER A 210 -17.87 -20.05 -10.90
CA SER A 210 -18.54 -19.88 -9.61
C SER A 210 -19.23 -18.52 -9.37
N HIS A 211 -20.49 -18.46 -9.79
CA HIS A 211 -21.50 -17.51 -9.34
C HIS A 211 -21.88 -17.76 -7.87
N THR A 212 -20.93 -17.66 -6.94
CA THR A 212 -21.20 -17.83 -5.51
C THR A 212 -20.78 -16.57 -4.76
N CYS A 213 -21.75 -15.74 -4.40
CA CYS A 213 -21.60 -14.66 -3.42
C CYS A 213 -22.01 -15.17 -2.02
N MET A 214 -21.62 -14.47 -0.95
CA MET A 214 -21.97 -14.84 0.44
C MET A 214 -22.55 -13.64 1.21
N ASN A 215 -23.36 -13.91 2.23
CA ASN A 215 -23.77 -12.97 3.30
C ASN A 215 -24.67 -11.75 2.97
N ASN A 216 -25.57 -11.80 1.98
CA ASN A 216 -26.42 -10.65 1.58
C ASN A 216 -25.62 -9.36 1.24
N ASP A 217 -24.31 -9.50 0.99
CA ASP A 217 -23.43 -8.40 0.65
C ASP A 217 -23.89 -7.71 -0.64
N ARG A 218 -23.59 -6.41 -0.73
CA ARG A 218 -23.97 -5.54 -1.85
C ARG A 218 -22.73 -5.17 -2.66
N TYR A 219 -22.85 -5.25 -3.98
CA TYR A 219 -21.75 -5.12 -4.92
C TYR A 219 -22.11 -4.16 -6.06
N PRO A 220 -21.14 -3.47 -6.66
CA PRO A 220 -21.33 -2.84 -7.97
C PRO A 220 -21.67 -3.93 -9.00
N CYS A 221 -22.77 -3.77 -9.74
CA CYS A 221 -23.15 -4.74 -10.76
C CYS A 221 -22.20 -4.68 -11.97
N PRO A 222 -21.50 -5.77 -12.33
CA PRO A 222 -20.65 -5.81 -13.51
C PRO A 222 -21.45 -5.82 -14.83
N PHE A 223 -22.75 -6.15 -14.77
CA PHE A 223 -23.66 -6.24 -15.92
C PHE A 223 -24.80 -5.20 -15.87
N ARG A 224 -24.67 -4.13 -15.08
CA ARG A 224 -25.72 -3.12 -15.00
C ARG A 224 -25.99 -2.48 -16.36
N THR A 225 -27.26 -2.25 -16.62
CA THR A 225 -27.76 -1.53 -17.80
C THR A 225 -28.14 -0.09 -17.47
N SER A 226 -28.23 0.25 -16.17
CA SER A 226 -28.57 1.59 -15.68
C SER A 226 -27.69 2.04 -14.52
N GLU A 227 -27.62 3.36 -14.29
CA GLU A 227 -26.86 3.97 -13.18
C GLU A 227 -27.57 3.82 -11.82
N ILE A 228 -28.83 3.40 -11.83
CA ILE A 228 -29.63 3.11 -10.63
C ILE A 228 -29.67 1.61 -10.27
N GLU A 229 -28.74 0.81 -10.83
CA GLU A 229 -28.62 -0.63 -10.54
C GLU A 229 -27.36 -0.99 -9.74
N TYR A 230 -27.53 -1.82 -8.70
CA TYR A 230 -26.49 -2.46 -7.91
C TYR A 230 -26.82 -3.95 -7.72
N CYS A 231 -25.85 -4.76 -7.30
CA CYS A 231 -26.05 -6.20 -7.16
C CYS A 231 -26.14 -6.57 -5.68
N LYS A 232 -27.08 -7.43 -5.33
CA LYS A 232 -27.22 -8.00 -3.98
C LYS A 232 -27.02 -9.51 -4.06
N CYS A 233 -26.37 -10.08 -3.06
CA CYS A 233 -26.33 -11.52 -2.94
C CYS A 233 -27.69 -12.07 -2.46
N VAL A 234 -28.30 -12.94 -3.25
CA VAL A 234 -29.56 -13.64 -2.94
C VAL A 234 -29.32 -15.12 -3.18
N ASP A 235 -29.39 -15.93 -2.12
CA ASP A 235 -29.24 -17.39 -2.19
C ASP A 235 -27.94 -17.89 -2.86
N GLY A 236 -26.86 -17.13 -2.68
CA GLY A 236 -25.56 -17.43 -3.24
C GLY A 236 -25.36 -16.90 -4.65
N GLU A 237 -26.41 -16.35 -5.28
CA GLU A 237 -26.35 -15.77 -6.62
C GLU A 237 -26.40 -14.24 -6.55
N LEU A 238 -25.70 -13.56 -7.45
CA LEU A 238 -25.79 -12.10 -7.55
C LEU A 238 -27.04 -11.73 -8.34
N GLU A 239 -27.97 -11.06 -7.67
CA GLU A 239 -29.16 -10.49 -8.30
C GLU A 239 -29.00 -8.99 -8.53
N VAL A 240 -29.47 -8.52 -9.68
CA VAL A 240 -29.48 -7.10 -10.03
C VAL A 240 -30.67 -6.44 -9.32
N MET A 241 -30.37 -5.46 -8.48
CA MET A 241 -31.32 -4.61 -7.78
C MET A 241 -31.37 -3.24 -8.45
N THR A 242 -32.57 -2.81 -8.81
CA THR A 242 -32.82 -1.47 -9.37
C THR A 242 -33.45 -0.60 -8.31
N CYS A 243 -32.93 0.61 -8.07
CA CYS A 243 -33.52 1.52 -7.12
C CYS A 243 -34.93 1.96 -7.55
N PRO A 244 -35.88 2.03 -6.60
CA PRO A 244 -37.24 2.47 -6.89
C PRO A 244 -37.28 3.95 -7.25
N ALA A 245 -38.39 4.40 -7.83
CA ALA A 245 -38.58 5.79 -8.22
C ALA A 245 -38.43 6.75 -7.03
N GLY A 246 -37.60 7.79 -7.19
CA GLY A 246 -37.26 8.76 -6.14
C GLY A 246 -36.07 8.34 -5.27
N PHE A 247 -35.36 7.28 -5.64
CA PHE A 247 -34.11 6.83 -5.02
C PHE A 247 -32.99 6.75 -6.07
N HIS A 248 -31.77 7.04 -5.62
CA HIS A 248 -30.55 6.87 -6.39
C HIS A 248 -29.58 5.95 -5.62
N ILE A 249 -28.56 5.44 -6.30
CA ILE A 249 -27.55 4.61 -5.63
C ILE A 249 -26.53 5.49 -4.92
N ASP A 250 -26.29 5.23 -3.64
CA ASP A 250 -25.06 5.65 -2.97
C ASP A 250 -23.99 4.58 -3.22
N ALA A 251 -23.05 4.90 -4.12
CA ALA A 251 -21.97 4.01 -4.52
C ALA A 251 -20.90 3.76 -3.43
N ARG A 252 -21.00 4.39 -2.25
CA ARG A 252 -20.09 4.15 -1.12
C ARG A 252 -20.56 3.00 -0.25
N ILE A 253 -21.88 2.93 -0.02
CA ILE A 253 -22.53 1.92 0.83
C ILE A 253 -23.38 0.92 0.03
N MET A 254 -23.43 1.12 -1.29
CA MET A 254 -24.05 0.26 -2.28
C MET A 254 -25.52 -0.01 -2.00
N THR A 255 -26.28 1.03 -1.68
CA THR A 255 -27.72 0.96 -1.41
C THR A 255 -28.48 2.11 -2.06
N CYS A 256 -29.80 1.96 -2.13
CA CYS A 256 -30.69 3.02 -2.58
C CYS A 256 -30.92 4.05 -1.49
N VAL A 257 -30.70 5.32 -1.83
CA VAL A 257 -30.88 6.48 -0.96
C VAL A 257 -31.89 7.44 -1.58
N SER A 258 -32.83 7.94 -0.76
CA SER A 258 -33.86 8.85 -1.24
C SER A 258 -33.25 10.13 -1.81
N GLU A 259 -33.76 10.60 -2.95
CA GLU A 259 -33.34 11.88 -3.55
C GLU A 259 -33.75 13.08 -2.69
N LYS A 260 -34.87 12.94 -1.97
CA LYS A 260 -35.43 13.98 -1.12
C LYS A 260 -35.00 13.77 0.34
N ILE A 261 -34.94 14.89 1.05
CA ILE A 261 -34.80 14.92 2.50
C ILE A 261 -36.17 14.61 3.12
N HIS A 262 -36.19 13.69 4.08
CA HIS A 262 -37.39 13.27 4.80
C HIS A 262 -37.39 13.85 6.23
N GLN A 263 -38.58 14.14 6.76
CA GLN A 263 -38.76 14.51 8.16
C GLN A 263 -38.75 13.25 9.02
N CYS A 264 -37.57 12.68 9.21
CA CYS A 264 -37.31 11.53 10.07
C CYS A 264 -36.13 11.82 11.01
N SER A 265 -36.07 11.10 12.12
CA SER A 265 -34.96 11.13 13.06
C SER A 265 -33.85 10.20 12.59
N ASP A 266 -32.59 10.57 12.80
CA ASP A 266 -31.48 9.67 12.47
C ASP A 266 -31.60 8.33 13.22
N PHE A 267 -31.35 7.25 12.48
CA PHE A 267 -31.51 5.84 12.84
C PHE A 267 -32.95 5.38 13.07
N GLU A 268 -33.95 6.19 12.71
CA GLU A 268 -35.35 5.78 12.70
C GLU A 268 -35.58 4.67 11.66
N VAL A 269 -36.29 3.62 12.06
CA VAL A 269 -36.67 2.48 11.22
C VAL A 269 -38.13 2.66 10.80
N LEU A 270 -38.40 2.56 9.50
CA LEU A 270 -39.72 2.80 8.93
C LEU A 270 -39.96 1.98 7.66
N SER A 271 -41.20 1.95 7.20
CA SER A 271 -41.53 1.41 5.87
C SER A 271 -40.98 2.30 4.77
N CYS A 272 -40.40 1.70 3.73
CA CYS A 272 -39.89 2.46 2.59
C CYS A 272 -41.04 2.98 1.70
N PRO A 273 -41.01 4.27 1.28
CA PRO A 273 -41.95 4.78 0.30
C PRO A 273 -41.64 4.21 -1.09
N ASN A 274 -42.68 3.90 -1.88
CA ASN A 274 -42.58 3.40 -3.26
C ASN A 274 -41.80 2.08 -3.43
N VAL A 275 -41.68 1.29 -2.37
CA VAL A 275 -41.14 -0.07 -2.41
C VAL A 275 -42.30 -1.06 -2.32
N SER A 276 -42.36 -2.02 -3.24
CA SER A 276 -43.45 -3.00 -3.35
C SER A 276 -43.16 -4.32 -2.63
N THR A 277 -41.93 -4.53 -2.19
CA THR A 277 -41.43 -5.74 -1.53
C THR A 277 -41.69 -5.66 -0.02
N LYS A 278 -42.20 -6.75 0.57
CA LYS A 278 -42.54 -6.81 2.00
C LYS A 278 -41.34 -7.13 2.90
N ASP A 279 -40.23 -7.55 2.33
CA ASP A 279 -38.99 -7.92 3.01
C ASP A 279 -37.99 -6.75 3.10
N GLU A 280 -38.40 -5.52 2.78
CA GLU A 280 -37.54 -4.34 2.84
C GLU A 280 -38.05 -3.30 3.84
N TYR A 281 -37.10 -2.57 4.42
CA TYR A 281 -37.35 -1.49 5.38
C TYR A 281 -36.33 -0.37 5.18
N CYS A 282 -36.66 0.82 5.67
CA CYS A 282 -35.83 2.00 5.53
C CYS A 282 -35.23 2.39 6.87
N ILE A 283 -33.96 2.79 6.85
CA ILE A 283 -33.30 3.47 7.97
C ILE A 283 -33.06 4.91 7.55
N CYS A 284 -33.47 5.86 8.38
CA CYS A 284 -33.17 7.27 8.19
C CYS A 284 -31.74 7.56 8.64
N ILE A 285 -30.89 8.12 7.78
CA ILE A 285 -29.52 8.54 8.12
C ILE A 285 -29.28 9.89 7.45
N ASP A 286 -28.92 10.89 8.24
CA ASP A 286 -28.73 12.28 7.78
C ASP A 286 -29.98 12.82 7.05
N HIS A 287 -31.14 12.51 7.63
CA HIS A 287 -32.47 12.82 7.07
C HIS A 287 -32.76 12.24 5.65
N GLN A 288 -31.98 11.26 5.19
CA GLN A 288 -32.24 10.51 3.95
C GLN A 288 -32.61 9.05 4.26
N LEU A 289 -33.54 8.50 3.49
CA LEU A 289 -33.96 7.11 3.66
C LEU A 289 -33.03 6.18 2.88
N GLN A 290 -32.48 5.19 3.58
CA GLN A 290 -31.66 4.13 3.00
C GLN A 290 -32.42 2.80 3.06
N ILE A 291 -32.47 2.07 1.93
CA ILE A 291 -33.20 0.78 1.86
C ILE A 291 -32.34 -0.36 2.41
N TYR A 292 -32.95 -1.22 3.24
CA TYR A 292 -32.39 -2.43 3.82
C TYR A 292 -33.35 -3.61 3.67
N SER A 293 -32.81 -4.83 3.69
CA SER A 293 -33.62 -6.05 3.59
C SER A 293 -33.63 -6.79 4.91
N CYS A 294 -34.77 -7.38 5.21
CA CYS A 294 -34.93 -8.32 6.31
C CYS A 294 -34.08 -9.59 6.11
N PRO A 295 -33.79 -10.33 7.19
CA PRO A 295 -33.22 -11.66 7.09
C PRO A 295 -34.07 -12.57 6.19
N LYS A 296 -33.43 -13.58 5.57
CA LYS A 296 -34.10 -14.50 4.65
C LYS A 296 -35.36 -15.10 5.29
N GLY A 297 -36.48 -15.05 4.55
CA GLY A 297 -37.77 -15.58 4.98
C GLY A 297 -38.50 -14.74 6.02
N GLN A 298 -38.06 -13.50 6.26
CA GLN A 298 -38.73 -12.56 7.14
C GLN A 298 -39.27 -11.36 6.37
N TYR A 299 -40.35 -10.79 6.89
CA TYR A 299 -41.03 -9.62 6.35
C TYR A 299 -40.99 -8.49 7.38
N PHE A 300 -40.88 -7.27 6.89
CA PHE A 300 -40.90 -6.10 7.73
C PHE A 300 -42.32 -5.79 8.19
N ASN A 301 -42.55 -5.85 9.50
CA ASN A 301 -43.82 -5.45 10.10
C ASN A 301 -43.76 -3.97 10.50
N ALA A 302 -44.53 -3.16 9.79
CA ALA A 302 -44.60 -1.71 9.99
C ALA A 302 -45.23 -1.29 11.33
N GLU A 303 -46.03 -2.15 11.96
CA GLU A 303 -46.65 -1.85 13.27
C GLU A 303 -45.66 -2.08 14.42
N THR A 304 -44.80 -3.09 14.28
CA THR A 304 -43.82 -3.48 15.32
C THR A 304 -42.40 -2.99 15.02
N LEU A 305 -42.18 -2.43 13.82
CA LEU A 305 -40.90 -1.98 13.26
C LEU A 305 -39.81 -3.06 13.30
N LYS A 306 -40.20 -4.32 13.06
CA LYS A 306 -39.32 -5.48 13.13
C LYS A 306 -39.49 -6.39 11.92
N CYS A 307 -38.39 -7.03 11.53
CA CYS A 307 -38.44 -8.19 10.65
C CYS A 307 -38.96 -9.40 11.44
N GLN A 308 -39.98 -10.05 10.92
CA GLN A 308 -40.61 -11.23 11.53
C GLN A 308 -40.83 -12.32 10.47
N ALA A 309 -40.74 -13.58 10.86
CA ALA A 309 -41.16 -14.67 9.99
C ALA A 309 -42.67 -14.57 9.73
N ASP A 310 -43.13 -15.04 8.56
CA ASP A 310 -44.57 -15.12 8.29
C ASP A 310 -45.24 -15.99 9.37
N ALA A 311 -46.25 -15.42 10.02
CA ALA A 311 -47.05 -16.10 11.03
C ALA A 311 -48.28 -16.74 10.36
N GLU A 312 -48.08 -17.55 9.31
CA GLU A 312 -49.14 -18.35 8.70
C GLU A 312 -48.57 -19.72 8.26
N GLU A 313 -48.73 -20.70 9.15
CA GLU A 313 -49.18 -22.05 8.79
C GLU A 313 -50.59 -22.23 9.37
#